data_AF-I4Z4A0-F1
#
_entry.id   AF-I4Z4A0-F1
#
_cell.length_a   1.000
_cell.length_b   1.000
_cell.length_c   1.000
_cell.angle_alpha   90.00
_cell.angle_beta   90.00
_cell.angle_gamma   90.00
#
_symmetry.space_group_name_H-M   'P 1'
#
loop_
_entity.id
_entity.type
_entity.pdbx_description
1 polymer ?
#
loop_
_entity_poly.entity_id
_entity_poly.type
_entity_poly.pdbx_seq_one_letter_code
_entity_poly.pdbx_strand_id
1 'polypeptide(L)'
;MKAKFIAGLVVLQFGAAPAIGAAPPQEPSAPVASAREIVAGVKIPYQSFTLANGLRVLVHTDRKAPVVAVSVWYNILVPSTSPRASPASRTCSSI
;
A
#
# COMPACT_ATOMS: atom_id res chain seq x y z
N MET A 1 23.06 45.28 -39.51
CA MET A 1 22.94 46.76 -39.52
C MET A 1 21.46 47.07 -39.39
N LYS A 2 20.90 47.83 -38.45
CA LYS A 2 21.38 48.78 -37.45
C LYS A 2 20.45 48.70 -36.22
N ALA A 3 21.04 48.86 -35.04
CA ALA A 3 20.36 48.92 -33.74
C ALA A 3 19.47 50.17 -33.57
N LYS A 4 18.58 50.15 -32.57
CA LYS A 4 18.19 51.32 -31.75
C LYS A 4 17.49 50.85 -30.47
N PHE A 5 18.20 50.96 -29.35
CA PHE A 5 17.68 50.98 -27.98
C PHE A 5 16.88 52.26 -27.76
N ILE A 6 15.73 52.21 -27.07
CA ILE A 6 15.24 53.35 -26.29
C ILE A 6 14.46 52.85 -25.06
N ALA A 7 14.81 53.46 -23.91
CA ALA A 7 14.14 53.56 -22.61
C ALA A 7 12.68 53.05 -22.54
N GLY A 8 12.27 52.30 -21.52
CA GLY A 8 12.42 52.67 -20.11
C GLY A 8 11.10 53.28 -19.62
N LEU A 9 10.24 52.46 -19.01
CA LEU A 9 9.25 52.89 -18.03
C LEU A 9 8.84 51.68 -17.20
N VAL A 10 9.49 51.54 -16.03
CA VAL A 10 9.01 50.67 -14.95
C VAL A 10 7.73 51.32 -14.42
N VAL A 11 6.58 50.72 -14.72
CA VAL A 11 5.35 50.95 -13.97
C VAL A 11 5.19 49.78 -13.01
N LEU A 12 5.53 50.01 -11.75
CA LEU A 12 5.02 49.20 -10.64
C LEU A 12 3.50 49.36 -10.59
N GLN A 13 2.75 48.39 -11.13
CA GLN A 13 1.36 48.17 -10.73
C GLN A 13 1.37 47.14 -9.61
N PHE A 14 1.20 47.64 -8.39
CA PHE A 14 0.90 46.84 -7.21
C PHE A 14 -0.62 46.70 -7.13
N GLY A 15 -1.12 45.47 -7.31
CA GLY A 15 -2.58 45.23 -7.22
C GLY A 15 -3.08 43.92 -7.80
N ALA A 16 -2.36 42.80 -7.64
CA ALA A 16 -2.93 41.48 -7.85
C ALA A 16 -3.29 40.87 -6.49
N ALA A 17 -4.58 40.84 -6.16
CA ALA A 17 -5.11 40.05 -5.06
C ALA A 17 -4.68 38.59 -5.24
N PRO A 18 -4.31 37.85 -4.17
CA PRO A 18 -4.15 36.42 -4.30
C PRO A 18 -5.56 35.84 -4.49
N ALA A 19 -5.86 35.37 -5.70
CA ALA A 19 -6.92 34.41 -5.88
C ALA A 19 -6.48 33.10 -5.21
N ILE A 20 -6.65 33.02 -3.89
CA ILE A 20 -6.68 31.75 -3.18
C ILE A 20 -7.98 31.08 -3.61
N GLY A 21 -7.88 30.01 -4.39
CA GLY A 21 -9.04 29.15 -4.67
C GLY A 21 -9.31 28.89 -6.14
N ALA A 22 -8.36 28.26 -6.83
CA ALA A 22 -8.72 27.36 -7.92
C ALA A 22 -8.00 26.04 -7.66
N ALA A 23 -8.71 25.08 -7.05
CA ALA A 23 -8.26 23.70 -7.08
C ALA A 23 -8.13 23.29 -8.56
N PRO A 24 -7.04 22.63 -8.97
CA PRO A 24 -6.92 22.15 -10.34
C PRO A 24 -8.16 21.30 -10.68
N PRO A 25 -8.67 21.35 -11.92
CA PRO A 25 -9.76 20.49 -12.36
C PRO A 25 -9.49 19.06 -11.92
N GLN A 26 -10.37 18.54 -11.06
CA GLN A 26 -10.25 17.18 -10.57
C GLN A 26 -10.60 16.27 -11.75
N GLU A 27 -9.56 15.79 -12.44
CA GLU A 27 -9.72 14.81 -13.52
C GLU A 27 -10.56 13.63 -13.00
N PRO A 28 -11.49 13.09 -13.79
CA PRO A 28 -12.25 11.91 -13.42
C PRO A 28 -11.28 10.80 -13.01
N SER A 29 -11.29 10.45 -11.73
CA SER A 29 -10.45 9.38 -11.19
C SER A 29 -10.80 8.10 -11.94
N ALA A 30 -9.85 7.59 -12.74
CA ALA A 30 -10.02 6.32 -13.42
C ALA A 30 -10.29 5.24 -12.36
N PRO A 31 -11.23 4.30 -12.62
CA PRO A 31 -11.53 3.25 -11.65
C PRO A 31 -10.27 2.42 -11.39
N VAL A 32 -9.75 2.52 -10.16
CA VAL A 32 -8.63 1.72 -9.71
C VAL A 32 -9.15 0.31 -9.43
N ALA A 33 -8.57 -0.68 -10.09
CA ALA A 33 -8.93 -2.08 -9.88
C ALA A 33 -8.83 -2.44 -8.38
N SER A 34 -9.83 -3.15 -7.90
CA SER A 34 -9.85 -3.66 -6.53
C SER A 34 -8.70 -4.66 -6.32
N ALA A 35 -8.21 -4.77 -5.09
CA ALA A 35 -7.16 -5.73 -4.76
C ALA A 35 -7.49 -7.17 -5.18
N ARG A 36 -8.78 -7.54 -5.18
CA ARG A 36 -9.25 -8.85 -5.64
C ARG A 36 -9.04 -9.06 -7.14
N GLU A 37 -9.30 -8.04 -7.95
CA GLU A 37 -9.09 -8.10 -9.41
C GLU A 37 -7.60 -8.22 -9.74
N ILE A 38 -6.73 -7.54 -8.99
CA ILE A 38 -5.27 -7.65 -9.16
C ILE A 38 -4.79 -9.07 -8.83
N VAL A 39 -5.23 -9.63 -7.70
CA VAL A 39 -4.84 -10.99 -7.28
C VAL A 39 -5.29 -12.04 -8.28
N ALA A 40 -6.48 -11.88 -8.89
CA ALA A 40 -6.97 -12.80 -9.92
C ALA A 40 -6.08 -12.86 -11.17
N GLY A 41 -5.37 -11.78 -11.49
CA GLY A 41 -4.42 -11.71 -12.61
C GLY A 41 -3.04 -12.31 -12.31
N VAL A 42 -2.68 -12.50 -11.05
CA VAL A 42 -1.35 -12.98 -10.65
C VAL A 42 -1.35 -14.51 -10.55
N LYS A 43 -0.67 -15.18 -11.50
CA LYS A 43 -0.45 -16.63 -11.49
C LYS A 43 1.01 -16.96 -11.22
N ILE A 44 1.29 -17.53 -10.06
CA ILE A 44 2.63 -17.99 -9.67
C ILE A 44 2.64 -19.52 -9.72
N PRO A 45 3.32 -20.16 -10.70
CA PRO A 45 3.34 -21.61 -10.81
C PRO A 45 4.19 -22.22 -9.69
N TYR A 46 3.68 -23.25 -9.00
CA TYR A 46 4.41 -24.00 -7.97
C TYR A 46 4.00 -25.47 -8.01
N GLN A 47 4.87 -26.33 -7.48
CA GLN A 47 4.59 -27.73 -7.25
C GLN A 47 4.43 -27.97 -5.75
N SER A 48 3.53 -28.88 -5.36
CA SER A 48 3.32 -29.25 -3.97
C SER A 48 3.42 -30.76 -3.80
N PHE A 49 4.16 -31.18 -2.78
CA PHE A 49 4.36 -32.57 -2.43
C PHE A 49 4.12 -32.76 -0.94
N THR A 50 3.61 -33.91 -0.54
CA THR A 50 3.55 -34.32 0.86
C THR A 50 4.55 -35.44 1.06
N LEU A 51 5.47 -35.23 1.99
CA LEU A 51 6.49 -36.20 2.35
C LEU A 51 5.88 -37.30 3.24
N ALA A 52 6.58 -38.44 3.39
CA ALA A 52 6.11 -39.56 4.22
C ALA A 52 5.92 -39.19 5.70
N ASN A 53 6.62 -38.15 6.17
CA ASN A 53 6.47 -37.59 7.51
C ASN A 53 5.28 -36.61 7.64
N GLY A 54 4.50 -36.40 6.57
CA GLY A 54 3.37 -35.48 6.54
C GLY A 54 3.72 -34.02 6.29
N LEU A 55 5.01 -33.67 6.14
CA LEU A 55 5.39 -32.30 5.81
C LEU A 55 5.04 -31.96 4.36
N ARG A 56 4.52 -30.75 4.17
CA ARG A 56 4.24 -30.20 2.85
C ARG A 56 5.43 -29.41 2.35
N VAL A 57 5.89 -29.74 1.16
CA VAL A 57 6.94 -29.01 0.46
C VAL A 57 6.32 -28.28 -0.72
N LEU A 58 6.61 -26.99 -0.84
CA LEU A 58 6.25 -26.18 -1.99
C LEU A 58 7.53 -25.81 -2.74
N VAL A 59 7.58 -26.13 -4.04
CA VAL A 59 8.70 -25.77 -4.91
C VAL A 59 8.21 -24.80 -5.96
N HIS A 60 8.79 -23.61 -5.96
CA HIS A 60 8.66 -22.63 -7.02
C HIS A 60 9.98 -22.55 -7.78
N THR A 61 9.93 -22.72 -9.10
CA THR A 61 11.09 -22.58 -9.97
C THR A 61 11.01 -21.25 -10.69
N ASP A 62 11.83 -20.30 -10.25
CA ASP A 62 12.07 -19.06 -11.00
C ASP A 62 13.32 -19.23 -11.86
N ARG A 63 13.19 -19.02 -13.16
CA ARG A 63 14.30 -19.11 -14.13
C ARG A 63 15.00 -17.76 -14.35
N LYS A 64 14.68 -16.75 -13.54
CA LYS A 64 15.26 -15.41 -13.66
C LYS A 64 16.71 -15.32 -13.17
N ALA A 65 17.10 -16.11 -12.17
CA ALA A 65 18.46 -16.13 -11.63
C ALA A 65 18.85 -17.54 -11.14
N PRO A 66 20.14 -17.93 -11.21
CA PRO A 66 20.62 -19.24 -10.77
C PRO A 66 20.82 -19.30 -9.25
N VAL A 67 19.76 -19.10 -8.47
CA VAL A 67 19.79 -19.07 -7.00
C VAL A 67 18.75 -20.03 -6.43
N VAL A 68 19.10 -20.75 -5.37
CA VAL A 68 18.19 -21.64 -4.63
C VAL A 68 17.99 -21.10 -3.22
N ALA A 69 16.74 -20.88 -2.84
CA ALA A 69 16.35 -20.45 -1.50
C ALA A 69 15.43 -21.48 -0.84
N VAL A 70 15.60 -21.69 0.46
CA VAL A 70 14.78 -22.62 1.26
C VAL A 70 14.27 -21.89 2.49
N SER A 71 13.00 -22.10 2.82
CA SER A 71 12.36 -21.53 3.99
C SER A 71 11.44 -22.57 4.61
N VAL A 72 11.40 -22.61 5.94
CA VAL A 72 10.61 -23.57 6.70
C VAL A 72 9.67 -22.80 7.60
N TRP A 73 8.39 -23.15 7.55
CA TRP A 73 7.34 -22.55 8.36
C TRP A 73 6.70 -23.60 9.26
N TYR A 74 6.53 -23.25 10.53
CA TYR A 74 5.82 -24.06 11.50
C TYR A 74 4.50 -23.39 11.83
N ASN A 75 3.39 -24.08 11.55
CA ASN A 75 2.08 -23.63 11.96
C ASN A 75 1.88 -23.93 13.45
N ILE A 76 2.47 -23.08 14.31
CA ILE A 76 2.26 -23.16 15.76
C ILE A 76 1.25 -22.12 16.18
N LEU A 77 0.30 -22.53 17.03
CA LEU A 77 -0.58 -21.59 17.72
C LEU A 77 0.08 -21.21 19.06
N VAL A 78 0.18 -19.91 19.33
CA VAL A 78 0.44 -19.44 20.70
C VAL A 78 -0.88 -19.46 21.47
N PRO A 79 -0.93 -20.04 22.68
CA PRO A 79 -2.12 -19.89 23.51
C PRO A 79 -2.32 -18.40 23.78
N SER A 80 -3.47 -17.86 23.39
CA SER A 80 -3.85 -16.49 23.70
C SER A 80 -4.18 -16.41 25.19
N THR A 81 -3.15 -16.28 26.03
CA THR A 81 -3.35 -15.98 27.45
C THR A 81 -3.68 -14.50 27.57
N SER A 82 -4.93 -14.12 27.28
CA SER A 82 -5.44 -12.87 27.81
C SER A 82 -5.73 -13.10 29.30
N PRO A 83 -5.08 -12.41 30.25
CA PRO A 83 -5.53 -12.46 31.63
C PRO A 83 -6.80 -11.61 31.73
N ARG A 84 -7.95 -12.19 31.39
CA ARG A 84 -9.25 -11.55 31.64
C ARG A 84 -9.99 -12.31 32.73
N ALA A 85 -9.62 -11.99 33.96
CA ALA A 85 -10.54 -12.00 35.09
C ALA A 85 -10.28 -10.72 35.89
N SER A 86 -10.82 -9.58 35.40
CA SER A 86 -11.08 -8.45 36.29
C SER A 86 -12.45 -8.68 36.92
N PRO A 87 -12.57 -8.90 38.24
CA PRO A 87 -13.84 -9.16 38.90
C PRO A 87 -14.73 -7.90 39.07
N ALA A 88 -14.41 -6.76 38.46
CA ALA A 88 -14.96 -5.47 38.83
C ALA A 88 -16.17 -4.96 38.02
N SER A 89 -16.97 -5.81 37.36
CA SER A 89 -18.13 -5.34 36.55
C SER A 89 -19.48 -5.92 36.96
N ARG A 90 -19.65 -6.41 38.20
CA ARG A 90 -20.91 -7.04 38.63
C ARG A 90 -21.88 -6.14 39.41
N THR A 91 -21.66 -4.82 39.51
CA THR A 91 -22.49 -3.97 40.40
C THR A 91 -23.07 -2.69 39.78
N CYS A 92 -22.97 -2.46 38.48
CA CYS A 92 -23.56 -1.25 37.86
C CYS A 92 -24.57 -1.61 36.77
N SER A 93 -25.69 -2.22 37.17
CA SER A 93 -26.89 -2.37 36.32
C SER A 93 -28.11 -2.55 37.22
N SER A 94 -28.37 -1.57 38.08
CA SER A 94 -29.66 -1.33 38.74
C SER A 94 -29.49 -0.21 39.77
N ILE A 95 -29.64 1.04 39.33
CA ILE A 95 -30.24 2.21 40.03
C ILE A 95 -30.21 3.38 39.05
#